data_AF-A0A967BN95-F1
#
_entry.id   AF-A0A967BN95-F1
#
_cell.length_a   1.000
_cell.length_b   1.000
_cell.length_c   1.000
_cell.angle_alpha   90.00
_cell.angle_beta   90.00
_cell.angle_gamma   90.00
#
_symmetry.space_group_name_H-M   'P 1'
#
loop_
_entity.id
_entity.type
_entity.pdbx_description
1 polymer ?
#
loop_
_entity_poly.entity_id
_entity_poly.type
_entity_poly.pdbx_seq_one_letter_code
_entity_poly.pdbx_strand_id
1 'polypeptide(L)'
;MYCPKCRTQFIETVKECSDCKVPLVNELPEEKPIEKVKWVALPPVKGDIYADMVEEVLQNKNIPHFTKSDWFTTAYSLSGANYLGARSVIFVPEENHDEAAQLIKELLGK
;
A
#
# COMPACT_ATOMS: atom_id res chain seq x y z
N MET A 1 27.12 -0.25 21.51
CA MET A 1 26.45 -1.53 21.20
C MET A 1 24.96 -1.29 20.99
N TYR A 2 24.26 -2.15 20.26
CA TYR A 2 22.83 -2.03 19.90
C TYR A 2 22.09 -3.32 20.23
N CYS A 3 20.82 -3.20 20.63
CA CYS A 3 19.96 -4.36 20.77
C CYS A 3 19.37 -4.74 19.39
N PRO A 4 19.53 -5.98 18.90
CA PRO A 4 19.02 -6.38 17.59
C PRO A 4 17.49 -6.42 17.53
N LYS A 5 16.80 -6.45 18.68
CA LYS A 5 15.34 -6.56 18.77
C LYS A 5 14.64 -5.21 18.88
N CYS A 6 15.06 -4.37 19.83
CA CYS A 6 14.45 -3.05 20.05
C CYS A 6 15.22 -1.90 19.41
N ARG A 7 16.42 -2.15 18.85
CA ARG A 7 17.30 -1.17 18.21
C ARG A 7 17.81 -0.04 19.12
N THR A 8 17.61 -0.15 20.44
CA THR A 8 18.16 0.79 21.43
C THR A 8 19.69 0.74 21.45
N GLN A 9 20.31 1.92 21.58
CA GLN A 9 21.75 2.09 21.71
C GLN A 9 22.19 2.03 23.19
N PHE A 10 23.32 1.36 23.43
CA PHE A 10 23.93 1.17 24.74
C PHE A 10 25.41 1.54 24.71
N ILE A 11 25.92 1.96 25.87
CA ILE A 11 27.35 2.13 26.12
C ILE A 11 28.09 0.79 26.06
N GLU A 12 29.37 0.81 25.70
CA GLU A 12 30.17 -0.40 25.41
C GLU A 12 30.41 -1.31 26.62
N THR A 13 30.25 -0.78 27.84
CA THR A 13 30.39 -1.56 29.08
C THR A 13 29.22 -2.53 29.31
N VAL A 14 28.08 -2.28 28.68
CA VAL A 14 26.87 -3.10 28.84
C VAL A 14 26.85 -4.16 27.74
N LYS A 15 26.73 -5.44 28.14
CA LYS A 15 26.74 -6.59 27.20
C LYS A 15 25.35 -7.16 26.91
N GLU A 16 24.36 -6.81 27.73
CA GLU A 16 23.00 -7.35 27.66
C GLU A 16 21.97 -6.22 27.72
N CYS A 17 20.91 -6.33 26.90
CA CYS A 17 19.80 -5.39 26.91
C CYS A 17 18.93 -5.56 28.16
N SER A 18 18.68 -4.49 28.92
CA SER A 18 17.82 -4.49 30.11
C SER A 18 16.40 -5.02 29.86
N ASP A 19 15.82 -4.66 28.72
CA ASP A 19 14.41 -4.95 28.39
C ASP A 19 14.27 -6.27 27.64
N CYS A 20 15.13 -6.49 26.65
CA CYS A 20 15.03 -7.65 25.76
C CYS A 20 15.78 -8.88 26.28
N LYS A 21 16.69 -8.73 27.25
CA LYS A 21 17.56 -9.80 27.78
C LYS A 21 18.28 -10.59 26.68
N VAL A 22 18.73 -9.88 25.65
CA VAL A 22 19.53 -10.43 24.54
C VAL A 22 20.91 -9.78 24.53
N PRO A 23 21.95 -10.49 24.06
CA PRO A 23 23.27 -9.92 23.90
C PRO A 23 23.25 -8.76 22.90
N LEU A 24 23.99 -7.70 23.22
CA LEU A 24 24.10 -6.52 22.37
C LEU A 24 25.11 -6.77 21.25
N VAL A 25 24.83 -6.23 20.07
CA VAL A 25 25.67 -6.32 18.86
C VAL A 25 26.35 -4.97 18.58
N ASN A 26 27.50 -4.96 17.91
CA ASN A 26 28.18 -3.69 17.60
C ASN A 26 27.51 -2.93 16.45
N GLU A 27 26.95 -3.66 15.49
CA GLU A 27 26.26 -3.13 14.33
C GLU A 27 24.94 -3.88 14.17
N LEU A 28 23.88 -3.15 13.79
CA LEU A 28 22.60 -3.75 13.48
C LEU A 28 22.70 -4.50 12.14
N PRO A 29 21.97 -5.62 11.98
CA PRO A 29 21.91 -6.30 10.69
C PRO A 29 21.39 -5.33 9.63
N GLU A 30 22.03 -5.30 8.46
CA GLU A 30 21.58 -4.51 7.34
C GLU A 30 20.14 -4.88 6.98
N GLU A 31 19.29 -3.87 6.81
CA GLU A 31 17.93 -4.09 6.36
C GLU A 31 18.00 -4.60 4.91
N LYS A 32 17.54 -5.84 4.70
CA LYS A 32 17.39 -6.36 3.34
C LYS A 32 16.51 -5.39 2.55
N PRO A 33 16.93 -4.94 1.36
CA PRO A 33 16.09 -4.08 0.55
C PRO A 33 14.78 -4.82 0.26
N ILE A 34 13.67 -4.16 0.58
CA ILE A 34 12.33 -4.66 0.28
C ILE A 34 12.27 -4.84 -1.23
N GLU A 35 11.80 -6.00 -1.71
CA GLU A 35 11.63 -6.24 -3.14
C GLU A 35 10.77 -5.11 -3.74
N LYS A 36 11.28 -4.49 -4.81
CA LYS A 36 10.59 -3.39 -5.47
C LYS A 36 9.39 -3.94 -6.21
N VAL A 37 8.22 -3.86 -5.60
CA VAL A 37 6.94 -4.17 -6.26
C VAL A 37 6.65 -3.09 -7.29
N LYS A 38 6.47 -3.48 -8.56
CA LYS A 38 6.07 -2.57 -9.62
C LYS A 38 4.55 -2.45 -9.64
N TRP A 39 4.07 -1.23 -9.40
CA TRP A 39 2.65 -0.90 -9.39
C TRP A 39 2.22 -0.37 -10.75
N VAL A 40 1.14 -0.92 -11.29
CA VAL A 40 0.60 -0.58 -12.60
C VAL A 40 -0.84 -0.13 -12.47
N ALA A 41 -1.23 0.85 -13.28
CA ALA A 41 -2.57 1.40 -13.26
C ALA A 41 -3.56 0.46 -13.96
N LEU A 42 -4.72 0.28 -13.34
CA LEU A 42 -5.88 -0.31 -13.98
C LEU A 42 -6.56 0.72 -14.90
N PRO A 43 -7.38 0.26 -15.87
CA PRO A 43 -8.18 1.14 -16.68
C PRO A 43 -8.99 2.12 -15.82
N PRO A 44 -9.00 3.43 -16.14
CA PRO A 44 -9.65 4.42 -15.30
C PRO A 44 -11.15 4.17 -15.23
N VAL A 45 -11.66 4.14 -14.00
CA VAL A 45 -13.08 3.98 -13.70
C VAL A 45 -13.69 5.38 -13.54
N LYS A 46 -14.88 5.60 -14.11
CA LYS A 46 -15.56 6.91 -14.04
C LYS A 46 -16.51 6.94 -12.86
N GLY A 47 -16.24 7.81 -11.89
CA GLY A 47 -17.08 8.04 -10.73
C GLY A 47 -16.65 7.21 -9.52
N ASP A 48 -16.73 7.84 -8.34
CA ASP A 48 -16.20 7.30 -7.09
C ASP A 48 -16.91 5.99 -6.68
N ILE A 49 -18.23 5.91 -6.87
CA ILE A 49 -19.01 4.69 -6.56
C ILE A 49 -18.45 3.46 -7.28
N TYR A 50 -18.09 3.59 -8.56
CA TYR A 50 -17.55 2.46 -9.32
C TYR A 50 -16.10 2.15 -8.92
N ALA A 51 -15.34 3.14 -8.45
CA ALA A 51 -14.00 2.90 -7.92
C ALA A 51 -14.09 2.12 -6.60
N ASP A 52 -14.99 2.52 -5.69
CA ASP A 52 -15.25 1.83 -4.42
C ASP A 52 -15.67 0.37 -4.66
N MET A 53 -16.56 0.13 -5.63
CA MET A 53 -16.96 -1.23 -6.01
C MET A 53 -15.77 -2.09 -6.48
N VAL A 54 -14.86 -1.50 -7.25
CA VAL A 54 -13.66 -2.22 -7.72
C VAL A 54 -12.72 -2.50 -6.55
N GLU A 55 -12.51 -1.55 -5.64
CA GLU A 55 -11.72 -1.77 -4.43
C GLU A 55 -12.28 -2.92 -3.59
N GLU A 56 -13.59 -2.95 -3.33
CA GLU A 56 -14.24 -4.02 -2.56
C GLU A 56 -13.98 -5.40 -3.17
N VAL A 57 -14.05 -5.53 -4.50
CA VAL A 57 -13.79 -6.82 -5.16
C VAL A 57 -12.32 -7.22 -5.06
N LEU A 58 -11.39 -6.26 -5.21
CA LEU A 58 -9.96 -6.52 -5.04
C LEU A 58 -9.63 -6.92 -3.60
N GLN A 59 -10.25 -6.28 -2.60
CA GLN A 59 -10.14 -6.65 -1.19
C GLN A 59 -10.64 -8.08 -0.93
N ASN A 60 -11.83 -8.42 -1.44
CA ASN A 60 -12.40 -9.77 -1.29
C ASN A 60 -11.52 -10.86 -1.91
N LYS A 61 -10.81 -10.52 -2.99
CA LYS A 61 -9.86 -11.40 -3.67
C LYS A 61 -8.46 -11.42 -3.05
N ASN A 62 -8.21 -10.63 -2.00
CA ASN A 62 -6.89 -10.41 -1.41
C ASN A 62 -5.83 -9.92 -2.41
N ILE A 63 -6.25 -9.13 -3.41
CA ILE A 63 -5.34 -8.50 -4.37
C ILE A 63 -4.85 -7.18 -3.76
N PRO A 64 -3.52 -7.00 -3.57
CA PRO A 64 -2.97 -5.74 -3.11
C PRO A 64 -3.33 -4.62 -4.08
N HIS A 65 -3.84 -3.50 -3.57
CA HIS A 65 -4.18 -2.35 -4.39
C HIS A 65 -4.03 -1.06 -3.59
N PHE A 66 -3.92 0.05 -4.31
CA PHE A 66 -4.14 1.37 -3.74
C PHE A 66 -4.80 2.27 -4.77
N THR A 67 -5.55 3.25 -4.28
CA THR A 67 -6.24 4.20 -5.14
C THR A 67 -5.65 5.58 -4.97
N LYS A 68 -5.42 6.24 -6.09
CA LYS A 68 -5.01 7.64 -6.14
C LYS A 68 -6.18 8.47 -6.62
N SER A 69 -6.80 9.17 -5.68
CA SER A 69 -7.83 10.16 -5.96
C SER A 69 -7.21 11.53 -6.24
N ASP A 70 -7.87 12.32 -7.09
CA ASP A 70 -7.40 13.67 -7.40
C ASP A 70 -7.69 14.62 -6.23
N TRP A 71 -6.64 15.20 -5.62
CA TRP A 71 -6.68 16.03 -4.40
C TRP A 71 -7.70 17.19 -4.47
N PHE A 72 -8.03 17.63 -5.69
CA PHE A 72 -8.95 18.74 -5.92
C PHE A 72 -10.36 18.49 -5.36
N THR A 73 -10.84 17.25 -5.32
CA THR A 73 -12.18 16.95 -4.78
C THR A 73 -12.20 16.98 -3.25
N THR A 74 -11.12 16.52 -2.60
CA THR A 74 -10.99 16.46 -1.14
C THR A 74 -10.86 17.85 -0.50
N ALA A 75 -10.08 18.75 -1.12
CA ALA A 75 -9.82 20.08 -0.55
C ALA A 75 -11.06 20.98 -0.48
N TYR A 76 -12.03 20.77 -1.36
CA TYR A 76 -13.25 21.59 -1.46
C TYR A 76 -14.51 20.89 -0.95
N SER A 77 -14.40 19.70 -0.34
CA SER A 77 -15.55 18.87 0.06
C SER A 77 -16.59 18.73 -1.05
N LEU A 78 -16.14 18.66 -2.30
CA LEU A 78 -17.00 18.47 -3.46
C LEU A 78 -17.24 16.96 -3.63
N SER A 79 -18.01 16.38 -2.72
CA SER A 79 -18.45 14.99 -2.79
C SER A 79 -19.77 14.93 -3.59
N GLY A 80 -19.68 14.55 -4.85
CA GLY A 80 -20.85 14.40 -5.72
C GLY A 80 -20.60 13.37 -6.80
N ALA A 81 -21.49 12.38 -6.90
CA ALA A 81 -21.40 11.23 -7.82
C ALA A 81 -21.27 11.57 -9.32
N ASN A 82 -21.28 12.85 -9.70
CA ASN A 82 -21.35 13.34 -11.07
C ASN A 82 -20.38 14.49 -11.38
N TYR A 83 -19.32 14.72 -10.59
CA TYR A 83 -18.35 15.74 -10.99
C TYR A 83 -17.54 15.29 -12.22
N LEU A 84 -17.74 16.01 -13.33
CA LEU A 84 -17.07 15.83 -14.62
C LEU A 84 -15.56 16.06 -14.47
N GLY A 85 -14.82 15.03 -14.06
CA GLY A 85 -13.35 15.08 -14.04
C GLY A 85 -12.69 14.37 -12.87
N ALA A 86 -13.43 14.03 -11.81
CA ALA A 86 -12.91 13.21 -10.72
C ALA A 86 -12.58 11.82 -11.27
N ARG A 87 -11.29 11.50 -11.35
CA ARG A 87 -10.79 10.21 -11.84
C ARG A 87 -10.01 9.57 -10.71
N SER A 88 -10.60 8.54 -10.11
CA SER A 88 -9.90 7.65 -9.20
C SER A 88 -9.15 6.63 -10.06
N VAL A 89 -7.83 6.57 -9.91
CA VAL A 89 -6.99 5.59 -10.60
C VAL A 89 -6.54 4.56 -9.59
N ILE A 90 -6.91 3.31 -9.83
CA ILE A 90 -6.57 2.16 -9.00
C ILE A 90 -5.28 1.55 -9.54
N PHE A 91 -4.36 1.23 -8.63
CA PHE A 91 -3.09 0.59 -8.94
C PHE A 91 -3.02 -0.78 -8.26
N VAL A 92 -2.42 -1.74 -8.96
CA VAL A 92 -2.18 -3.11 -8.48
C VAL A 92 -0.74 -3.53 -8.81
N PRO A 93 -0.17 -4.54 -8.13
CA PRO A 93 1.07 -5.16 -8.56
C PRO A 93 0.96 -5.66 -10.00
N GLU A 94 2.05 -5.56 -10.76
CA GLU A 94 2.12 -6.04 -12.14
C GLU A 94 1.68 -7.50 -12.28
N GLU A 95 2.01 -8.34 -11.29
CA GLU A 95 1.64 -9.75 -11.22
C GLU A 95 0.12 -9.99 -11.17
N ASN A 96 -0.64 -9.03 -10.65
CA ASN A 96 -2.10 -9.14 -10.49
C ASN A 96 -2.87 -8.33 -11.53
N HIS A 97 -2.19 -7.65 -12.48
CA HIS A 97 -2.83 -6.73 -13.41
C HIS A 97 -3.85 -7.40 -14.32
N ASP A 98 -3.49 -8.54 -14.92
CA ASP A 98 -4.36 -9.25 -15.85
C ASP A 98 -5.63 -9.78 -15.16
N GLU A 99 -5.49 -10.36 -13.96
CA GLU A 99 -6.63 -10.83 -13.17
C GLU A 99 -7.53 -9.66 -12.77
N ALA A 100 -6.95 -8.60 -12.21
CA ALA A 100 -7.70 -7.41 -11.80
C ALA A 100 -8.42 -6.74 -12.98
N ALA A 101 -7.79 -6.68 -14.16
CA ALA A 101 -8.39 -6.13 -15.36
C ALA A 101 -9.55 -6.97 -15.89
N GLN A 102 -9.48 -8.30 -15.78
CA GLN A 102 -10.61 -9.18 -16.13
C GLN A 102 -11.79 -9.01 -15.18
N LEU A 103 -11.53 -8.95 -13.86
CA LEU A 103 -12.57 -8.72 -12.87
C LEU A 103 -13.31 -7.41 -13.10
N ILE A 104 -12.59 -6.34 -13.42
CA ILE A 104 -13.21 -5.05 -13.74
C ILE A 104 -14.11 -5.14 -14.98
N LYS A 105 -13.71 -5.88 -16.01
CA LYS A 105 -14.53 -6.07 -17.22
C LYS A 105 -15.82 -6.81 -16.92
N GLU A 106 -15.75 -7.87 -16.13
CA GLU A 106 -16.92 -8.65 -15.69
C GLU A 106 -17.88 -7.80 -14.86
N LEU A 107 -17.36 -6.97 -13.94
CA LEU A 107 -18.16 -6.10 -13.08
C LEU A 107 -18.83 -4.95 -13.83
N LEU A 108 -18.10 -4.33 -14.77
CA LEU A 108 -18.57 -3.15 -15.49
C LEU A 108 -19.28 -3.50 -16.82
N GLY A 109 -19.35 -4.79 -17.18
CA GLY A 109 -20.06 -5.28 -18.37
C GLY A 109 -19.49 -4.75 -19.69
N LYS A 110 -18.16 -4.60 -19.80
CA LYS A 110 -17.47 -4.10 -20.99
C LYS A 110 -16.62 -5.14 -21.69
#